data_AF-A0A1Q9NFC4-F1
#
_entry.id   AF-A0A1Q9NFC4-F1
#
_cell.length_a   1.000
_cell.length_b   1.000
_cell.length_c   1.000
_cell.angle_alpha   90.00
_cell.angle_beta   90.00
_cell.angle_gamma   90.00
#
_symmetry.space_group_name_H-M   'P 1'
#
loop_
_entity.id
_entity.type
_entity.pdbx_description
1 polymer ?
#
loop_
_entity_poly.entity_id
_entity_poly.type
_entity_poly.pdbx_seq_one_letter_code
_entity_poly.pdbx_strand_id
1 'polypeptide(L)' 'MQVRTNVDKIVKISVMGEVASPVARSAYRITHDGRPVTLPGVGGITY' A
#
# COMPACT_ATOMS: atom_id res chain seq x y z
N MET A 1 -24.15 9.00 17.92
CA MET A 1 -25.01 7.84 17.58
C MET A 1 -24.09 6.78 16.98
N GLN A 2 -24.07 5.55 17.51
CA GLN A 2 -23.24 4.48 16.94
C GLN A 2 -24.03 3.74 15.87
N VAL A 3 -23.39 3.43 14.74
CA VAL A 3 -24.00 2.67 13.64
C VAL A 3 -24.15 1.22 14.09
N ARG A 4 -25.33 0.63 13.87
CA ARG A 4 -25.53 -0.81 14.12
C ARG A 4 -24.73 -1.62 13.10
N THR A 5 -23.89 -2.53 13.59
CA THR A 5 -23.11 -3.46 12.75
C THR A 5 -23.34 -4.91 13.20
N ASN A 6 -22.93 -5.87 12.38
CA ASN A 6 -22.92 -7.31 12.67
C ASN A 6 -21.49 -7.80 13.01
N VAL A 7 -20.66 -6.93 13.58
CA VAL A 7 -19.24 -7.19 13.84
C VAL A 7 -19.02 -8.44 14.70
N ASP A 8 -20.00 -8.80 15.52
CA ASP A 8 -20.05 -10.00 16.37
C ASP A 8 -20.18 -11.31 15.56
N LYS A 9 -20.67 -11.24 14.32
CA LYS A 9 -20.96 -12.41 13.47
C LYS A 9 -19.91 -12.65 12.39
N ILE A 10 -18.90 -11.78 12.28
CA ILE A 10 -17.87 -11.90 11.24
C ILE A 10 -16.76 -12.85 11.72
N VAL A 11 -16.39 -13.80 10.86
CA VAL A 11 -15.28 -14.72 11.11
C VAL A 11 -13.95 -14.00 10.94
N LYS A 12 -13.06 -14.16 11.92
CA LYS A 12 -11.67 -13.71 11.85
C LYS A 12 -10.77 -14.90 11.58
N ILE A 13 -9.90 -14.79 10.59
CA ILE A 13 -8.97 -15.85 10.16
C ILE A 13 -7.55 -15.29 10.07
N SER A 14 -6.56 -16.15 10.33
CA SER A 14 -5.15 -15.80 10.13
C SER A 14 -4.84 -15.68 8.63
N VAL A 15 -4.30 -14.53 8.23
CA VAL A 15 -3.82 -14.29 6.86
C VAL A 15 -2.31 -14.05 6.93
N MET A 16 -1.55 -14.92 6.26
CA MET A 16 -0.09 -14.87 6.22
C MET A 16 0.39 -13.99 5.06
N GLY A 17 1.57 -13.39 5.20
CA GLY A 17 2.24 -12.62 4.15
C GLY A 17 3.72 -12.42 4.47
N GLU A 18 4.47 -11.92 3.48
CA GLU A 18 5.88 -11.56 3.60
C GLU A 18 6.10 -10.08 3.29
N VAL A 19 7.25 -9.54 3.71
CA VAL A 19 7.63 -8.15 3.39
C VAL A 19 7.95 -8.07 1.90
N ALA A 20 7.16 -7.30 1.16
CA ALA A 20 7.43 -7.05 -0.25
C ALA A 20 8.72 -6.25 -0.44
N SER A 21 9.49 -6.56 -1.48
CA SER A 21 10.65 -5.74 -1.86
C SER A 21 10.20 -4.36 -2.36
N PRO A 22 11.04 -3.30 -2.23
CA PRO A 22 10.78 -2.03 -2.89
C PRO A 22 10.69 -2.21 -4.41
N VAL A 23 9.61 -1.75 -5.02
CA VAL A 23 9.35 -1.86 -6.46
C VAL A 23 9.07 -0.49 -7.09
N ALA A 24 9.76 -0.21 -8.19
CA ALA A 24 9.48 0.91 -9.08
C ALA A 24 9.29 0.36 -10.51
N ARG A 25 8.11 0.58 -11.10
CA ARG A 25 7.76 0.03 -12.43
C ARG A 25 8.54 0.69 -13.57
N SER A 26 8.97 1.93 -13.38
CA SER A 26 9.77 2.71 -14.33
C SER A 26 10.87 3.44 -13.56
N ALA A 27 11.97 3.75 -14.25
CA ALA A 27 13.06 4.56 -13.70
C ALA A 27 12.59 5.98 -13.32
N TYR A 28 11.52 6.48 -13.94
CA TYR A 28 10.98 7.82 -13.70
C TYR A 28 9.49 7.78 -13.35
N ARG A 29 9.10 8.67 -12.44
CA ARG A 29 7.72 9.08 -12.21
C ARG A 29 7.48 10.41 -12.91
N ILE A 30 6.31 10.56 -13.52
CA ILE A 30 5.90 11.81 -14.16
C ILE A 30 5.13 12.64 -13.14
N THR A 31 5.59 13.86 -12.89
CA THR A 31 4.92 14.82 -12.01
C THR A 31 3.66 15.39 -12.67
N HIS A 32 2.83 16.09 -11.89
CA HIS A 32 1.59 16.72 -12.37
C HIS A 32 1.81 17.72 -13.53
N ASP A 33 3.00 18.30 -13.63
CA ASP A 33 3.43 19.23 -14.66
C ASP A 33 4.30 18.57 -15.75
N GLY A 34 4.33 17.24 -15.81
CA GLY A 34 4.92 16.48 -16.91
C GLY A 34 6.44 16.28 -16.82
N ARG A 35 7.08 16.61 -15.69
CA ARG A 35 8.54 16.45 -15.52
C ARG A 35 8.87 15.04 -14.99
N PRO A 36 9.89 14.35 -15.55
CA PRO A 36 10.35 13.08 -15.00
C PRO A 36 11.18 13.30 -13.73
N VAL A 37 10.89 12.55 -12.68
CA VAL A 37 11.65 12.54 -11.41
C VAL A 37 11.98 11.12 -10.96
N THR A 38 13.15 10.95 -10.36
CA THR A 38 13.57 9.69 -9.71
C THR A 38 13.20 9.74 -8.24
N LEU A 39 12.10 9.08 -7.88
CA LEU A 39 11.63 8.97 -6.50
C LEU A 39 11.45 7.50 -6.12
N PRO A 40 11.64 7.12 -4.84
CA PRO A 40 11.42 5.77 -4.37
C PRO A 40 10.04 5.23 -4.74
N GLY A 41 10.00 3.92 -5.01
CA GLY A 41 8.85 3.12 -5.41
C GLY A 41 7.75 2.97 -4.35
N VAL A 42 7.09 1.81 -4.34
CA VAL A 42 6.28 1.32 -3.22
C VAL A 42 6.86 0.00 -2.73
N GLY A 43 6.44 -0.49 -1.57
CA GLY A 43 7.00 -1.71 -0.98
C GLY A 43 8.29 -1.46 -0.20
N GLY A 44 8.82 -2.53 0.40
CA GLY A 44 9.95 -2.46 1.34
C GLY A 44 9.57 -1.94 2.73
N ILE A 45 10.60 -1.75 3.55
CA ILE A 45 10.51 -1.10 4.86
C ILE A 45 11.08 0.31 4.70
N THR A 46 10.25 1.32 4.93
CA THR A 46 10.70 2.72 4.97
C THR A 46 11.11 3.04 6.40
N TYR A 47 12.38 3.43 6.59
CA TYR A 47 12.97 3.75 7.90
C TYR A 47 12.89 5.24 8.21
#